data_AF-A0A417YGN5-F1
#
_entry.id   AF-A0A417YGN5-F1
#
_cell.length_a   1.000
_cell.length_b   1.000
_cell.length_c   1.000
_cell.angle_alpha   90.00
_cell.angle_beta   90.00
_cell.angle_gamma   90.00
#
_symmetry.space_group_name_H-M   'P 1'
#
loop_
_entity.id
_entity.type
_entity.pdbx_description
1 polymer ?
#
loop_
_entity_poly.entity_id
_entity_poly.type
_entity_poly.pdbx_seq_one_letter_code
_entity_poly.pdbx_strand_id
1 'polypeptide(L)'
;MGKTGPKTEAGLATVSANSRELDHSAWTKNPEAVEAIETAKRLRNTKHGMYAAVPIICKADGCPYAQSCPLLEMAQAPYGEKCPIEIAAIEDLFGRYAEHFDINLDNKKAGDTVDLMMVKDLVDADIGILRCDSKMAWDADYIIHNTVGVTDNGDPITKQELHPLTDYREKLVNRKHKTFQLLNSTRKDKVGSKITVSADPSVRAAEMLKVHEDMARIEQEEKEAELAYYKKMNSSIPDVIDVEPIDFEKE
;
A
#
# COMPACT_ATOMS: atom_id res chain seq x y z
N MET A 1 10.33 26.84 -30.49
CA MET A 1 9.70 25.63 -31.09
C MET A 1 8.19 25.79 -30.98
N GLY A 2 7.51 25.93 -32.12
CA GLY A 2 6.07 26.25 -32.17
C GLY A 2 5.21 25.06 -31.79
N LYS A 3 4.22 25.26 -30.91
CA LYS A 3 3.22 24.26 -30.55
C LYS A 3 2.24 24.09 -31.73
N THR A 4 2.49 23.10 -32.58
CA THR A 4 1.58 22.64 -33.63
C THR A 4 0.55 21.67 -33.03
N GLY A 5 -0.59 22.21 -32.60
CA GLY A 5 -1.76 21.44 -32.20
C GLY A 5 -3.04 22.25 -32.48
N PRO A 6 -4.19 21.58 -32.72
CA PRO A 6 -5.43 22.25 -33.07
C PRO A 6 -5.92 23.16 -31.92
N LYS A 7 -6.24 24.41 -32.24
CA LYS A 7 -6.53 25.48 -31.25
C LYS A 7 -8.02 25.82 -31.09
N THR A 8 -8.90 25.22 -31.88
CA THR A 8 -10.35 25.49 -31.85
C THR A 8 -11.06 24.46 -30.97
N GLU A 9 -12.08 24.88 -30.20
CA GLU A 9 -12.89 23.96 -29.37
C GLU A 9 -13.51 22.83 -30.21
N ALA A 10 -13.96 23.14 -31.43
CA ALA A 10 -14.44 22.15 -32.38
C ALA A 10 -13.34 21.18 -32.86
N GLY A 11 -12.09 21.65 -33.01
CA GLY A 11 -10.94 20.83 -33.37
C GLY A 11 -10.47 19.91 -32.23
N LEU A 12 -10.51 20.41 -31.00
CA LEU A 12 -10.28 19.61 -29.79
C LEU A 12 -11.40 18.59 -29.57
N ALA A 13 -12.66 18.94 -29.87
CA ALA A 13 -13.81 18.04 -29.80
C ALA A 13 -13.80 16.96 -30.89
N THR A 14 -13.33 17.26 -32.11
CA THR A 14 -13.17 16.24 -33.16
C THR A 14 -11.98 15.31 -32.89
N VAL A 15 -10.87 15.83 -32.35
CA VAL A 15 -9.77 14.98 -31.87
C VAL A 15 -10.16 14.16 -30.64
N SER A 16 -11.04 14.68 -29.76
CA SER A 16 -11.55 13.93 -28.59
C SER A 16 -12.63 12.90 -28.98
N ALA A 17 -13.42 13.16 -30.01
CA ALA A 17 -14.36 12.21 -30.60
C ALA A 17 -13.64 11.10 -31.37
N ASN A 18 -12.67 11.45 -32.22
CA ASN A 18 -11.85 10.47 -32.95
C ASN A 18 -10.85 9.72 -32.05
N SER A 19 -10.46 10.26 -30.89
CA SER A 19 -9.67 9.50 -29.91
C SER A 19 -10.53 8.57 -29.04
N ARG A 20 -11.85 8.77 -29.00
CA ARG A 20 -12.81 7.85 -28.36
C ARG A 20 -13.01 6.57 -29.17
N GLU A 21 -12.96 6.66 -30.49
CA GLU A 21 -12.95 5.51 -31.41
C GLU A 21 -11.54 5.30 -31.95
N LEU A 22 -10.69 4.66 -31.14
CA LEU A 22 -9.41 4.14 -31.61
C LEU A 22 -9.65 3.25 -32.84
N ASP A 23 -9.27 3.72 -34.02
CA ASP A 23 -9.39 2.98 -35.28
C ASP A 23 -8.55 1.70 -35.22
N HIS A 24 -9.23 0.55 -35.11
CA HIS A 24 -8.61 -0.76 -34.99
C HIS A 24 -7.91 -1.21 -36.28
N SER A 25 -8.20 -0.55 -37.41
CA SER A 25 -7.54 -0.79 -38.69
C SER A 25 -6.04 -0.45 -38.67
N ALA A 26 -5.61 0.37 -37.70
CA ALA A 26 -4.19 0.69 -37.48
C ALA A 26 -3.39 -0.52 -36.95
N TRP A 27 -4.04 -1.49 -36.30
CA TRP A 27 -3.38 -2.66 -35.70
C TRP A 27 -3.58 -3.93 -36.52
N THR A 28 -4.73 -4.08 -37.18
CA THR A 28 -5.04 -5.24 -38.00
C THR A 28 -5.99 -4.86 -39.14
N LYS A 29 -5.71 -5.37 -40.34
CA LYS A 29 -6.57 -5.22 -41.51
C LYS A 29 -7.54 -6.40 -41.70
N ASN A 30 -7.44 -7.43 -40.84
CA ASN A 30 -8.35 -8.58 -40.89
C ASN A 30 -9.70 -8.20 -40.23
N PRO A 31 -10.84 -8.27 -40.95
CA PRO A 31 -12.14 -7.90 -40.40
C PRO A 31 -12.57 -8.74 -39.18
N GLU A 32 -12.25 -10.04 -39.17
CA GLU A 32 -12.56 -10.92 -38.02
C GLU A 32 -11.80 -10.48 -36.76
N ALA A 33 -10.57 -10.00 -36.94
CA ALA A 33 -9.76 -9.52 -35.82
C ALA A 33 -10.28 -8.18 -35.27
N VAL A 34 -10.85 -7.32 -36.12
CA VAL A 34 -11.50 -6.07 -35.68
C VAL A 34 -12.74 -6.38 -34.83
N GLU A 35 -13.59 -7.31 -35.29
CA GLU A 35 -14.78 -7.74 -34.55
C GLU A 35 -14.41 -8.42 -33.21
N ALA A 36 -13.34 -9.22 -33.20
CA ALA A 36 -12.81 -9.82 -31.97
C ALA A 36 -12.30 -8.76 -30.98
N ILE A 37 -11.64 -7.69 -31.46
CA ILE A 37 -11.19 -6.58 -30.61
C ILE A 37 -12.37 -5.83 -30.01
N GLU A 38 -13.43 -5.58 -30.78
CA GLU A 38 -14.65 -4.94 -30.26
C GLU A 38 -15.33 -5.79 -29.19
N THR A 39 -15.41 -7.10 -29.41
CA THR A 39 -15.93 -8.05 -28.41
C THR A 39 -15.07 -8.04 -27.15
N ALA A 40 -13.75 -8.06 -27.29
CA ALA A 40 -12.82 -7.99 -26.17
C ALA A 40 -12.93 -6.67 -25.38
N LYS A 41 -13.16 -5.53 -26.06
CA LYS A 41 -13.43 -4.23 -25.42
C LYS A 41 -14.70 -4.28 -24.56
N ARG A 42 -15.79 -4.85 -25.09
CA ARG A 42 -17.05 -5.01 -24.34
C ARG A 42 -16.84 -5.87 -23.10
N LEU A 43 -16.12 -6.98 -23.23
CA LEU A 43 -15.79 -7.86 -22.10
C LEU A 43 -14.94 -7.15 -21.04
N ARG A 44 -13.95 -6.35 -21.44
CA ARG A 44 -13.11 -5.55 -20.51
C ARG A 44 -13.87 -4.42 -19.84
N ASN A 45 -14.89 -3.85 -20.48
CA ASN A 45 -15.72 -2.79 -19.92
C ASN A 45 -16.74 -3.29 -18.89
N THR A 46 -16.93 -4.60 -18.75
CA THR A 46 -17.75 -5.16 -17.67
C THR A 46 -17.14 -4.85 -16.30
N LYS A 47 -17.98 -4.78 -15.25
CA LYS A 47 -17.54 -4.54 -13.87
C LYS A 47 -16.46 -5.53 -13.40
N HIS A 48 -16.48 -6.74 -13.95
CA HIS A 48 -15.60 -7.84 -13.57
C HIS A 48 -14.44 -8.08 -14.54
N GLY A 49 -14.34 -7.30 -15.62
CA GLY A 49 -13.33 -7.50 -16.67
C GLY A 49 -11.88 -7.46 -16.17
N MET A 50 -11.63 -6.76 -15.06
CA MET A 50 -10.28 -6.58 -14.49
C MET A 50 -9.76 -7.82 -13.76
N TYR A 51 -10.64 -8.62 -13.16
CA TYR A 51 -10.30 -9.80 -12.36
C TYR A 51 -10.90 -11.10 -12.92
N ALA A 52 -11.47 -11.04 -14.13
CA ALA A 52 -12.01 -12.21 -14.81
C ALA A 52 -11.00 -13.36 -14.97
N ALA A 53 -9.69 -13.08 -15.00
CA ALA A 53 -8.64 -14.10 -15.16
C ALA A 53 -8.15 -14.73 -13.84
N VAL A 54 -8.60 -14.23 -12.69
CA VAL A 54 -8.08 -14.62 -11.38
C VAL A 54 -8.65 -15.96 -10.91
N PRO A 55 -9.96 -16.25 -11.04
CA PRO A 55 -10.51 -17.53 -10.62
C PRO A 55 -9.92 -18.71 -11.40
N ILE A 56 -9.65 -19.82 -10.72
CA ILE A 56 -9.30 -21.09 -11.39
C ILE A 56 -10.51 -21.68 -12.11
N ILE A 57 -10.25 -22.59 -13.04
CA ILE A 57 -11.27 -23.43 -13.68
C ILE A 57 -11.63 -24.58 -12.73
N CYS A 58 -12.93 -24.76 -12.50
CA CYS A 58 -13.47 -25.83 -11.68
C CYS A 58 -13.31 -27.18 -12.38
N LYS A 59 -12.77 -28.16 -11.65
CA LYS A 59 -12.57 -29.53 -12.12
C LYS A 59 -13.50 -30.55 -11.43
N ALA A 60 -14.52 -30.07 -10.70
CA ALA A 60 -15.40 -30.90 -9.87
C ALA A 60 -14.58 -31.87 -8.99
N ASP A 61 -14.80 -33.18 -9.11
CA ASP A 61 -14.10 -34.22 -8.36
C ASP A 61 -12.58 -34.23 -8.60
N GLY A 62 -12.13 -33.76 -9.76
CA GLY A 62 -10.71 -33.65 -10.11
C GLY A 62 -10.02 -32.38 -9.59
N CYS A 63 -10.71 -31.58 -8.77
CA CYS A 63 -10.15 -30.38 -8.18
C CYS A 63 -9.17 -30.73 -7.05
N PRO A 64 -8.00 -30.08 -6.95
CA PRO A 64 -7.10 -30.25 -5.80
C PRO A 64 -7.74 -29.93 -4.44
N TYR A 65 -8.84 -29.17 -4.46
CA TYR A 65 -9.60 -28.73 -3.30
C TYR A 65 -10.94 -29.48 -3.16
N ALA A 66 -11.16 -30.56 -3.90
CA ALA A 66 -12.45 -31.28 -3.91
C ALA A 66 -12.90 -31.70 -2.49
N GLN A 67 -11.95 -32.14 -1.66
CA GLN A 67 -12.21 -32.60 -0.29
C GLN A 67 -12.68 -31.48 0.66
N SER A 68 -12.37 -30.22 0.36
CA SER A 68 -12.74 -29.07 1.19
C SER A 68 -13.73 -28.13 0.51
N CYS A 69 -14.27 -28.52 -0.65
CA CYS A 69 -15.15 -27.69 -1.47
C CYS A 69 -16.63 -27.88 -1.07
N PRO A 70 -17.28 -26.89 -0.44
CA PRO A 70 -18.68 -27.03 -0.02
C PRO A 70 -19.65 -27.18 -1.21
N LEU A 71 -19.31 -26.58 -2.36
CA LEU A 71 -20.15 -26.68 -3.55
C LEU A 71 -20.12 -28.08 -4.16
N LEU A 72 -19.06 -28.86 -3.93
CA LEU A 72 -19.02 -30.25 -4.37
C LEU A 72 -19.89 -31.13 -3.48
N GLU A 73 -19.83 -30.92 -2.15
CA GLU A 73 -20.71 -31.59 -1.18
C GLU A 73 -22.20 -31.33 -1.47
N MET A 74 -22.53 -30.12 -1.92
CA MET A 74 -23.89 -29.73 -2.30
C MET A 74 -24.27 -30.12 -3.75
N ALA A 75 -23.39 -30.81 -4.49
CA ALA A 75 -23.58 -31.16 -5.90
C ALA A 75 -23.87 -29.96 -6.83
N GLN A 76 -23.30 -28.79 -6.49
CA GLN A 76 -23.45 -27.52 -7.22
C GLN A 76 -22.15 -27.05 -7.90
N ALA A 77 -21.11 -27.89 -7.95
CA ALA A 77 -19.84 -27.54 -8.58
C ALA A 77 -19.94 -27.53 -10.12
N PRO A 78 -19.75 -26.37 -10.80
CA PRO A 78 -19.91 -26.28 -12.24
C PRO A 78 -18.61 -26.69 -12.94
N TYR A 79 -18.56 -27.90 -13.51
CA TYR A 79 -17.37 -28.38 -14.22
C TYR A 79 -17.04 -27.53 -15.45
N GLY A 80 -15.76 -27.18 -15.64
CA GLY A 80 -15.27 -26.43 -16.80
C GLY A 80 -15.48 -24.91 -16.72
N GLU A 81 -16.30 -24.44 -15.78
CA GLU A 81 -16.52 -23.02 -15.52
C GLU A 81 -15.53 -22.47 -14.48
N LYS A 82 -15.49 -21.15 -14.35
CA LYS A 82 -14.69 -20.51 -13.30
C LYS A 82 -15.23 -20.85 -11.91
N CYS A 83 -14.31 -21.05 -10.95
CA CYS A 83 -14.63 -21.45 -9.59
C CYS A 83 -15.56 -20.43 -8.90
N PRO A 84 -16.80 -20.81 -8.53
CA PRO A 84 -17.74 -19.86 -7.93
C PRO A 84 -17.33 -19.38 -6.53
N ILE A 85 -16.63 -20.23 -5.76
CA ILE A 85 -16.12 -19.87 -4.42
C ILE A 85 -15.12 -18.72 -4.53
N GLU A 86 -14.19 -18.81 -5.49
CA GLU A 86 -13.20 -17.76 -5.71
C GLU A 86 -13.84 -16.50 -6.29
N ILE A 87 -14.83 -16.63 -7.18
CA ILE A 87 -15.59 -15.47 -7.69
C ILE A 87 -16.25 -14.71 -6.54
N ALA A 88 -16.96 -15.41 -5.66
CA ALA A 88 -17.61 -14.80 -4.50
C ALA A 88 -16.60 -14.12 -3.57
N ALA A 89 -15.45 -14.78 -3.30
CA ALA A 89 -14.38 -14.20 -2.49
C ALA A 89 -13.75 -12.96 -3.15
N ILE A 90 -13.56 -12.97 -4.47
CA ILE A 90 -13.03 -11.82 -5.22
C ILE A 90 -13.99 -10.64 -5.14
N GLU A 91 -15.29 -10.87 -5.34
CA GLU A 91 -16.30 -9.81 -5.27
C GLU A 91 -16.36 -9.16 -3.89
N ASP A 92 -16.34 -9.97 -2.83
CA ASP A 92 -16.34 -9.50 -1.44
C ASP A 92 -15.04 -8.74 -1.10
N LEU A 93 -13.86 -9.32 -1.39
CA LEU A 93 -12.57 -8.69 -1.10
C LEU A 93 -12.40 -7.38 -1.88
N PHE A 94 -12.77 -7.38 -3.16
CA PHE A 94 -12.68 -6.19 -4.00
C PHE A 94 -13.60 -5.08 -3.49
N GLY A 95 -14.84 -5.42 -3.11
CA GLY A 95 -15.78 -4.48 -2.50
C GLY A 95 -15.22 -3.86 -1.22
N ARG A 96 -14.71 -4.69 -0.30
CA ARG A 96 -14.10 -4.25 0.97
C ARG A 96 -12.88 -3.36 0.75
N TYR A 97 -12.01 -3.70 -0.20
CA TYR A 97 -10.84 -2.87 -0.50
C TYR A 97 -11.23 -1.56 -1.19
N ALA A 98 -12.18 -1.58 -2.14
CA ALA A 98 -12.67 -0.37 -2.78
C ALA A 98 -13.31 0.59 -1.76
N GLU A 99 -14.09 0.07 -0.81
CA GLU A 99 -14.70 0.85 0.28
C GLU A 99 -13.64 1.39 1.25
N HIS A 100 -12.73 0.54 1.74
CA HIS A 100 -11.64 0.95 2.64
C HIS A 100 -10.78 2.06 2.04
N PHE A 101 -10.58 2.01 0.72
CA PHE A 101 -9.82 2.99 -0.02
C PHE A 101 -10.70 4.08 -0.65
N ASP A 102 -12.00 4.18 -0.37
CA ASP A 102 -12.87 5.23 -0.93
C ASP A 102 -12.71 5.42 -2.46
N ILE A 103 -12.59 4.31 -3.19
CA ILE A 103 -12.38 4.30 -4.63
C ILE A 103 -13.76 4.31 -5.32
N ASN A 104 -14.03 5.38 -6.07
CA ASN A 104 -15.25 5.49 -6.85
C ASN A 104 -15.20 4.57 -8.08
N LEU A 105 -15.95 3.47 -8.04
CA LEU A 105 -16.01 2.48 -9.13
C LEU A 105 -16.70 3.01 -10.41
N ASP A 106 -17.61 3.98 -10.25
CA ASP A 106 -18.41 4.52 -11.35
C ASP A 106 -17.73 5.67 -12.10
N ASN A 107 -16.85 6.41 -11.43
CA ASN A 107 -16.22 7.61 -11.98
C ASN A 107 -14.70 7.44 -12.05
N LYS A 108 -14.26 6.63 -13.02
CA LYS A 108 -12.86 6.23 -13.21
C LYS A 108 -11.98 7.43 -13.59
N LYS A 109 -11.40 8.13 -12.61
CA LYS A 109 -10.31 9.08 -12.87
C LYS A 109 -9.01 8.31 -13.14
N ALA A 110 -8.07 8.93 -13.86
CA ALA A 110 -6.78 8.32 -14.16
C ALA A 110 -6.01 7.89 -12.88
N GLY A 111 -6.11 8.68 -11.80
CA GLY A 111 -5.50 8.36 -10.51
C GLY A 111 -6.16 7.20 -9.77
N ASP A 112 -7.45 6.93 -10.03
CA ASP A 112 -8.20 5.84 -9.41
C ASP A 112 -7.94 4.53 -10.15
N THR A 113 -7.52 4.60 -11.43
CA THR A 113 -7.17 3.42 -12.23
C THR A 113 -5.92 2.70 -11.69
N VAL A 114 -4.93 3.46 -11.22
CA VAL A 114 -3.72 2.90 -10.60
C VAL A 114 -4.06 2.24 -9.27
N ASP A 115 -4.85 2.91 -8.44
CA ASP A 115 -5.32 2.36 -7.16
C ASP A 115 -6.13 1.07 -7.40
N LEU A 116 -7.00 1.04 -8.41
CA LEU A 116 -7.75 -0.15 -8.82
C LEU A 116 -6.85 -1.32 -9.23
N MET A 117 -5.80 -1.07 -10.03
CA MET A 117 -4.83 -2.09 -10.40
C MET A 117 -4.11 -2.68 -9.18
N MET A 118 -3.72 -1.82 -8.23
CA MET A 118 -3.09 -2.27 -6.98
C MET A 118 -4.07 -3.07 -6.11
N VAL A 119 -5.35 -2.67 -6.05
CA VAL A 119 -6.39 -3.44 -5.36
C VAL A 119 -6.58 -4.81 -6.00
N LYS A 120 -6.61 -4.93 -7.33
CA LYS A 120 -6.66 -6.23 -8.00
C LYS A 120 -5.44 -7.09 -7.63
N ASP A 121 -4.25 -6.50 -7.56
CA ASP A 121 -3.05 -7.22 -7.17
C ASP A 121 -3.06 -7.67 -5.68
N LEU A 122 -3.75 -6.93 -4.81
CA LEU A 122 -4.04 -7.39 -3.44
C LEU A 122 -4.98 -8.58 -3.44
N VAL A 123 -6.11 -8.48 -4.16
CA VAL A 123 -7.10 -9.56 -4.24
C VAL A 123 -6.48 -10.83 -4.82
N ASP A 124 -5.64 -10.72 -5.85
CA ASP A 124 -4.89 -11.86 -6.40
C ASP A 124 -4.01 -12.54 -5.35
N ALA A 125 -3.32 -11.75 -4.52
CA ALA A 125 -2.47 -12.28 -3.45
C ALA A 125 -3.32 -12.97 -2.37
N ASP A 126 -4.48 -12.42 -2.00
CA ASP A 126 -5.39 -13.00 -1.02
C ASP A 126 -6.02 -14.30 -1.50
N ILE A 127 -6.46 -14.37 -2.75
CA ILE A 127 -6.95 -15.62 -3.35
C ILE A 127 -5.82 -16.66 -3.41
N GLY A 128 -4.59 -16.23 -3.72
CA GLY A 128 -3.41 -17.09 -3.64
C GLY A 128 -3.18 -17.66 -2.23
N ILE A 129 -3.31 -16.83 -1.20
CA ILE A 129 -3.20 -17.26 0.21
C ILE A 129 -4.32 -18.23 0.56
N LEU A 130 -5.56 -17.94 0.16
CA LEU A 130 -6.71 -18.83 0.37
C LEU A 130 -6.48 -20.22 -0.24
N ARG A 131 -5.89 -20.28 -1.45
CA ARG A 131 -5.51 -21.53 -2.11
C ARG A 131 -4.42 -22.29 -1.35
N CYS A 132 -3.41 -21.59 -0.84
CA CYS A 132 -2.36 -22.19 -0.02
C CYS A 132 -2.95 -22.76 1.27
N ASP A 133 -3.76 -21.96 1.97
CA ASP A 133 -4.37 -22.35 3.24
C ASP A 133 -5.33 -23.53 3.05
N SER A 134 -6.10 -23.56 1.96
CA SER A 134 -7.00 -24.69 1.63
C SER A 134 -6.22 -25.98 1.34
N LYS A 135 -5.07 -25.89 0.66
CA LYS A 135 -4.24 -27.06 0.37
C LYS A 135 -3.51 -27.55 1.62
N MET A 136 -3.03 -26.63 2.44
CA MET A 136 -2.31 -26.93 3.69
C MET A 136 -3.26 -27.50 4.76
N ALA A 137 -4.51 -27.04 4.79
CA ALA A 137 -5.54 -27.61 5.66
C ALA A 137 -5.85 -29.08 5.33
N TRP A 138 -5.68 -29.49 4.07
CA TRP A 138 -5.87 -30.87 3.63
C TRP A 138 -4.65 -31.76 3.93
N ASP A 139 -3.44 -31.30 3.62
CA ASP A 139 -2.21 -32.09 3.76
C ASP A 139 -1.82 -32.29 5.24
N ALA A 140 -2.15 -31.30 6.09
CA ALA A 140 -1.90 -31.26 7.54
C ALA A 140 -0.43 -31.41 7.99
N ASP A 141 0.51 -31.74 7.10
CA ASP A 141 1.94 -31.82 7.36
C ASP A 141 2.70 -30.64 6.75
N TYR A 142 3.65 -30.11 7.52
CA TYR A 142 4.54 -29.02 7.12
C TYR A 142 5.90 -29.53 6.64
N ILE A 143 6.25 -30.79 6.91
CA ILE A 143 7.55 -31.38 6.60
C ILE A 143 7.37 -32.43 5.51
N ILE A 144 8.10 -32.29 4.41
CA ILE A 144 8.14 -33.27 3.33
C ILE A 144 9.48 -33.99 3.35
N HIS A 145 9.44 -35.31 3.21
CA HIS A 145 10.63 -36.14 3.02
C HIS A 145 10.97 -36.23 1.53
N ASN A 146 11.87 -35.35 1.07
CA ASN A 146 12.38 -35.40 -0.29
C ASN A 146 13.52 -36.40 -0.40
N THR A 147 13.44 -37.32 -1.35
CA THR A 147 14.54 -38.26 -1.67
C THR A 147 15.63 -37.54 -2.45
N VAL A 148 16.79 -37.32 -1.82
CA VAL A 148 17.92 -36.56 -2.41
C VAL A 148 18.87 -37.49 -3.17
N GLY A 149 18.91 -38.76 -2.80
CA GLY A 149 19.75 -39.76 -3.46
C GLY A 149 19.38 -41.18 -3.06
N VAL A 150 19.96 -42.13 -3.78
CA VAL A 150 19.83 -43.56 -3.50
C VAL A 150 21.22 -44.07 -3.17
N THR A 151 21.34 -44.79 -2.06
CA THR A 151 22.60 -45.43 -1.64
C THR A 151 22.93 -46.61 -2.55
N ASP A 152 24.18 -47.06 -2.63
CA ASP A 152 24.57 -48.23 -3.46
C ASP A 152 23.78 -49.51 -3.13
N ASN A 153 23.22 -49.60 -1.92
CA ASN A 153 22.35 -50.70 -1.48
C ASN A 153 20.86 -50.52 -1.86
N GLY A 154 20.50 -49.45 -2.58
CA GLY A 154 19.13 -49.16 -3.00
C GLY A 154 18.28 -48.39 -1.98
N ASP A 155 18.81 -48.09 -0.79
CA ASP A 155 18.06 -47.36 0.23
C ASP A 155 17.97 -45.85 -0.10
N PRO A 156 16.77 -45.24 -0.04
CA PRO A 156 16.60 -43.82 -0.32
C PRO A 156 17.08 -42.95 0.86
N ILE A 157 18.00 -42.03 0.57
CA ILE A 157 18.42 -40.99 1.51
C ILE A 157 17.39 -39.86 1.41
N THR A 158 16.60 -39.70 2.47
CA THR A 158 15.59 -38.62 2.56
C THR A 158 16.14 -37.43 3.34
N LYS A 159 15.81 -36.23 2.86
CA LYS A 159 16.03 -34.96 3.55
C LYS A 159 14.68 -34.40 3.95
N GLN A 160 14.59 -33.96 5.20
CA GLN A 160 13.43 -33.23 5.70
C GLN A 160 13.52 -31.78 5.22
N GLU A 161 12.54 -31.36 4.43
CA GLU A 161 12.40 -29.99 3.96
C GLU A 161 11.00 -29.47 4.29
N LEU A 162 10.86 -28.15 4.43
CA LEU A 162 9.55 -27.53 4.58
C LEU A 162 8.74 -27.71 3.31
N HIS A 163 7.42 -27.84 3.45
CA HIS A 163 6.51 -27.92 2.31
C HIS A 163 6.66 -26.67 1.44
N PRO A 164 6.91 -26.77 0.12
CA PRO A 164 7.05 -25.61 -0.78
C PRO A 164 5.89 -24.58 -0.76
N LEU A 165 4.72 -24.97 -0.26
CA LEU A 165 3.57 -24.08 -0.08
C LEU A 165 3.80 -23.03 0.99
N THR A 166 4.59 -23.33 2.05
CA THR A 166 4.92 -22.35 3.09
C THR A 166 5.73 -21.21 2.51
N ASP A 167 6.72 -21.52 1.69
CA ASP A 167 7.57 -20.53 1.03
C ASP A 167 6.77 -19.71 0.00
N TYR A 168 5.87 -20.37 -0.73
CA TYR A 168 5.00 -19.69 -1.67
C TYR A 168 4.02 -18.76 -0.96
N ARG A 169 3.44 -19.20 0.16
CA ARG A 169 2.57 -18.39 1.02
C ARG A 169 3.31 -17.17 1.56
N GLU A 170 4.54 -17.34 2.03
CA GLU A 170 5.37 -16.22 2.50
C GLU A 170 5.63 -15.19 1.38
N LYS A 171 5.93 -15.64 0.16
CA LYS A 171 6.08 -14.76 -1.01
C LYS A 171 4.81 -13.97 -1.30
N LEU A 172 3.63 -14.59 -1.21
CA LEU A 172 2.35 -13.93 -1.41
C LEU A 172 2.04 -12.90 -0.31
N VAL A 173 2.31 -13.24 0.96
CA VAL A 173 2.14 -12.31 2.10
C VAL A 173 3.06 -11.10 1.95
N ASN A 174 4.33 -11.33 1.57
CA ASN A 174 5.28 -10.26 1.30
C ASN A 174 4.84 -9.38 0.12
N ARG A 175 4.27 -9.96 -0.94
CA ARG A 175 3.67 -9.18 -2.04
C ARG A 175 2.48 -8.35 -1.54
N LYS A 176 1.58 -8.94 -0.76
CA LYS A 176 0.43 -8.25 -0.18
C LYS A 176 0.86 -7.03 0.64
N HIS A 177 1.82 -7.19 1.56
CA HIS A 177 2.33 -6.10 2.38
C HIS A 177 2.96 -4.98 1.55
N LYS A 178 3.75 -5.33 0.53
CA LYS A 178 4.35 -4.35 -0.39
C LYS A 178 3.28 -3.56 -1.14
N THR A 179 2.27 -4.22 -1.69
CA THR A 179 1.17 -3.55 -2.39
C THR A 179 0.37 -2.65 -1.44
N PHE A 180 0.13 -3.08 -0.20
CA PHE A 180 -0.57 -2.27 0.81
C PHE A 180 0.24 -1.01 1.18
N GLN A 181 1.56 -1.15 1.31
CA GLN A 181 2.46 -0.02 1.58
C GLN A 181 2.45 0.98 0.41
N LEU A 182 2.47 0.49 -0.84
CA LEU A 182 2.42 1.33 -2.05
C LEU A 182 1.08 2.07 -2.18
N LEU A 183 -0.04 1.43 -1.87
CA LEU A 183 -1.36 2.08 -1.85
C LEU A 183 -1.42 3.21 -0.82
N ASN A 184 -0.87 2.98 0.37
CA ASN A 184 -0.81 4.01 1.40
C ASN A 184 0.18 5.13 1.05
N SER A 185 1.32 4.82 0.43
CA SER A 185 2.31 5.83 0.03
C SER A 185 1.79 6.71 -1.09
N THR A 186 1.25 6.14 -2.17
CA THR A 186 0.70 6.89 -3.30
C THR A 186 -0.40 7.86 -2.88
N ARG A 187 -1.19 7.52 -1.86
CA ARG A 187 -2.21 8.40 -1.28
C ARG A 187 -1.62 9.49 -0.41
N LYS A 188 -0.64 9.17 0.44
CA LYS A 188 0.12 10.18 1.19
C LYS A 188 0.82 11.15 0.26
N ASP A 189 1.34 10.69 -0.87
CA ASP A 189 1.98 11.54 -1.88
C ASP A 189 0.95 12.41 -2.61
N LYS A 190 -0.25 11.89 -2.90
CA LYS A 190 -1.39 12.69 -3.42
C LYS A 190 -1.87 13.75 -2.41
N VAL A 191 -1.86 13.46 -1.12
CA VAL A 191 -2.23 14.43 -0.05
C VAL A 191 -1.10 15.42 0.20
N GLY A 192 0.15 14.96 0.27
CA GLY A 192 1.35 15.79 0.45
C GLY A 192 1.61 16.72 -0.72
N SER A 193 1.27 16.32 -1.95
CA SER A 193 1.29 17.21 -3.13
C SER A 193 0.14 18.21 -3.17
N LYS A 194 -0.99 17.93 -2.50
CA LYS A 194 -2.07 18.90 -2.26
C LYS A 194 -1.80 19.83 -1.09
N ILE A 195 -0.88 19.48 -0.19
CA ILE A 195 -0.17 20.47 0.63
C ILE A 195 0.82 21.16 -0.30
N THR A 196 0.29 21.91 -1.27
CA THR A 196 0.92 23.18 -1.59
C THR A 196 1.07 23.85 -0.24
N VAL A 197 2.32 24.05 0.19
CA VAL A 197 2.66 24.96 1.28
C VAL A 197 2.17 26.35 0.83
N SER A 198 0.87 26.56 0.94
CA SER A 198 0.21 27.85 1.01
C SER A 198 0.18 28.28 2.48
N ALA A 199 1.20 27.91 3.25
CA ALA A 199 1.65 28.79 4.31
C ALA A 199 2.32 29.95 3.56
N ASP A 200 1.53 30.97 3.28
CA ASP A 200 1.98 32.25 2.77
C ASP A 200 3.28 32.61 3.54
N PRO A 201 4.42 32.89 2.85
CA PRO A 201 5.69 33.16 3.53
C PRO A 201 5.57 34.20 4.65
N SER A 202 4.59 35.09 4.52
CA SER A 202 4.20 36.09 5.53
C SER A 202 3.67 35.48 6.84
N VAL A 203 2.84 34.43 6.80
CA VAL A 203 2.28 33.78 8.00
C VAL A 203 3.35 33.02 8.76
N ARG A 204 4.23 32.30 8.04
CA ARG A 204 5.35 31.58 8.67
C ARG A 204 6.40 32.57 9.22
N ALA A 205 6.64 33.69 8.53
CA ALA A 205 7.49 34.74 9.06
C ALA A 205 6.87 35.40 10.32
N ALA A 206 5.56 35.63 10.35
CA ALA A 206 4.86 36.18 11.51
C ALA A 206 4.89 35.23 12.72
N GLU A 207 4.74 33.91 12.51
CA GLU A 207 4.89 32.92 13.58
C GLU A 207 6.33 32.89 14.13
N MET A 208 7.34 32.96 13.26
CA MET A 208 8.75 32.99 13.69
C MET A 208 9.10 34.28 14.45
N LEU A 209 8.53 35.43 14.05
CA LEU A 209 8.68 36.69 14.77
C LEU A 209 8.02 36.63 16.15
N LYS A 210 6.81 36.06 16.24
CA LYS A 210 6.11 35.91 17.51
C LYS A 210 6.87 35.01 18.49
N VAL A 211 7.44 33.90 18.00
CA VAL A 211 8.29 33.03 18.81
C VAL A 211 9.55 33.77 19.28
N HIS A 212 10.15 34.60 18.42
CA HIS A 212 11.32 35.40 18.80
C HIS A 212 10.97 36.46 19.85
N GLU A 213 9.82 37.11 19.75
CA GLU A 213 9.32 38.08 20.75
C GLU A 213 9.03 37.40 22.10
N ASP A 214 8.38 36.23 22.08
CA ASP A 214 8.10 35.46 23.30
C ASP A 214 9.40 34.99 23.98
N MET A 215 10.42 34.56 23.22
CA MET A 215 11.74 34.21 23.75
C MET A 215 12.46 35.41 24.36
N ALA A 216 12.41 36.57 23.70
CA ALA A 216 13.03 37.79 24.21
C ALA A 216 12.38 38.27 25.52
N ARG A 217 11.07 38.10 25.67
CA ARG A 217 10.36 38.41 26.92
C ARG A 217 10.81 37.49 28.05
N ILE A 218 10.90 36.19 27.80
CA ILE A 218 11.36 35.22 28.82
C ILE A 218 12.79 35.54 29.26
N GLU A 219 13.70 35.87 28.34
CA GLU A 219 15.06 36.27 28.69
C GLU A 219 15.12 37.55 29.56
N GLN A 220 14.21 38.50 29.34
CA GLN A 220 14.13 39.70 30.17
C GLN A 220 13.63 39.38 31.58
N GLU A 221 12.60 38.56 31.69
CA GLU A 221 12.07 38.10 32.98
C GLU A 221 13.13 37.31 33.78
N GLU A 222 13.93 36.47 33.11
CA GLU A 222 15.04 35.74 33.74
C GLU A 222 16.14 36.68 34.25
N LYS A 223 16.54 37.68 33.44
CA LYS A 223 17.54 38.69 33.85
C LYS A 223 17.05 39.55 35.02
N GLU A 224 15.78 39.93 35.03
CA GLU A 224 15.17 40.67 36.13
C GLU A 224 15.11 39.84 37.42
N ALA A 225 14.75 38.55 37.31
CA ALA A 225 14.76 37.62 38.43
C ALA A 225 16.17 37.41 39.00
N GLU A 226 17.18 37.29 38.14
CA GLU A 226 18.59 37.17 38.51
C GLU A 226 19.10 38.44 39.23
N LEU A 227 18.81 39.62 38.69
CA LEU A 227 19.15 40.89 39.34
C LEU A 227 18.46 41.05 40.70
N ALA A 228 17.20 40.66 40.82
CA ALA A 228 16.47 40.67 42.09
C ALA A 228 17.07 39.71 43.12
N TYR A 229 17.56 38.55 42.68
CA TYR A 229 18.26 37.59 43.52
C TYR A 229 19.60 38.15 44.03
N TYR A 230 20.45 38.69 43.15
CA TYR A 230 21.73 39.29 43.55
C TYR A 230 21.55 40.51 44.46
N LYS A 231 20.51 41.33 44.22
CA LYS A 231 20.20 42.48 45.09
C LYS A 231 19.81 42.03 46.51
N LYS A 232 19.07 40.93 46.66
CA LYS A 232 18.75 40.35 47.97
C LYS A 232 20.00 39.81 48.66
N MET A 233 20.89 39.15 47.93
CA MET A 233 22.14 38.61 48.47
C MET A 233 23.10 39.70 48.97
N ASN A 234 23.23 40.81 48.22
CA ASN A 234 24.06 41.94 48.64
C ASN A 234 23.48 42.73 49.82
N SER A 235 22.16 42.70 50.03
CA SER A 235 21.53 43.31 51.22
C SER A 235 21.64 42.47 52.50
N SER A 236 22.11 41.21 52.39
CA SER A 236 22.22 40.27 53.50
C SER A 236 23.66 39.90 53.87
N ILE A 237 24.66 40.70 53.47
CA ILE A 237 26.02 40.58 54.00
C ILE A 237 26.07 41.39 55.31
N PRO A 238 26.15 40.75 56.49
CA PRO A 238 26.46 41.45 57.74
C PRO A 238 27.89 41.97 57.67
N ASP A 239 28.14 43.08 58.36
CA ASP A 239 29.43 43.78 58.43
C ASP A 239 30.65 42.85 58.45
N VAL A 240 31.68 43.25 57.71
CA VAL A 240 33.03 42.69 57.76
C VAL A 240 33.44 42.54 59.22
N ILE A 241 33.67 41.30 59.66
CA ILE A 241 34.25 41.03 60.97
C ILE A 241 35.73 41.44 60.86
N ASP A 242 36.09 42.58 61.45
CA ASP A 242 37.48 42.96 61.66
C ASP A 242 38.11 41.93 62.62
N VAL A 243 38.88 41.00 62.06
CA VAL A 243 39.68 40.05 62.85
C VAL A 243 41.00 40.74 63.19
N GLU A 244 41.17 41.14 64.45
CA GLU A 244 42.46 41.61 64.94
C GLU A 244 43.52 40.48 64.85
N PRO A 245 44.73 40.77 64.35
CA PRO A 245 45.78 39.76 64.22
C PRO A 245 46.26 39.28 65.60
N ILE A 246 46.31 37.96 65.78
CA ILE A 246 46.83 37.30 66.99
C ILE A 246 48.36 37.45 67.03
N ASP A 247 48.87 38.19 68.00
CA ASP A 247 50.30 38.29 68.29
C ASP A 247 50.82 36.94 68.85
N PHE A 248 51.75 36.32 68.13
CA PHE A 248 52.53 35.19 68.61
C PHE A 248 53.79 35.71 69.33
N GLU A 249 53.71 35.92 70.64
CA GLU A 249 54.90 36.02 71.49
C GLU A 249 55.33 34.64 71.99
N LYS A 250 56.65 34.45 71.97
CA LYS A 250 57.40 33.22 72.23
C LYS A 250 57.47 32.90 73.73
N GLU A 251 57.35 31.62 74.06
CA GLU A 251 58.22 30.95 75.03
C GLU A 251 58.95 29.80 74.33
#